data_AF-A0A7R9ASI1-F1
#
_entry.id   AF-A0A7R9ASI1-F1
#
_cell.length_a   1.000
_cell.length_b   1.000
_cell.length_c   1.000
_cell.angle_alpha   90.00
_cell.angle_beta   90.00
_cell.angle_gamma   90.00
#
_symmetry.space_group_name_H-M   'P 1'
#
loop_
_entity.id
_entity.type
_entity.pdbx_description
1 polymer ?
#
loop_
_entity_poly.entity_id
_entity_poly.type
_entity_poly.pdbx_seq_one_letter_code
_entity_poly.pdbx_strand_id
1 'polypeptide(L)'
;MVYGIMLEKDYTGDDGEIAIRILFGFTEVTSLSFLCCRCASHVGYVSRPGPVDLYLSYPGCFHQFGTIQHEFLHALGFWHEHTRPDRDRYVRIIWQNILPG
;
A
#
# COMPACT_ATOMS: atom_id res chain seq x y z
N MET A 1 -15.27 14.28 -0.81
CA MET A 1 -15.85 12.95 -1.13
C MET A 1 -14.77 11.92 -0.84
N VAL A 2 -14.81 11.31 0.34
CA VAL A 2 -13.99 10.13 0.62
C VAL A 2 -14.79 8.97 0.08
N TYR A 3 -14.44 8.49 -1.11
CA TYR A 3 -15.04 7.25 -1.63
C TYR A 3 -14.54 6.13 -0.73
N GLY A 4 -15.48 5.49 -0.02
CA GLY A 4 -15.19 4.37 0.85
C GLY A 4 -14.64 3.20 0.04
N ILE A 5 -13.38 2.87 0.29
CA ILE A 5 -12.78 1.61 -0.17
C ILE A 5 -13.39 0.51 0.70
N MET A 6 -14.36 -0.24 0.18
CA MET A 6 -14.77 -1.49 0.81
C MET A 6 -13.73 -2.55 0.48
N LEU A 7 -12.93 -2.92 1.47
CA LEU A 7 -12.09 -4.11 1.40
C LEU A 7 -12.95 -5.28 1.88
N GLU A 8 -13.49 -6.06 0.94
CA GLU A 8 -14.14 -7.34 1.29
C GLU A 8 -13.05 -8.37 1.62
N LYS A 9 -13.21 -9.04 2.77
CA LYS A 9 -12.32 -10.11 3.23
C LYS A 9 -12.76 -11.41 2.58
N ASP A 10 -12.16 -11.76 1.45
CA ASP A 10 -12.27 -13.12 0.94
C ASP A 10 -11.16 -13.97 1.57
N TYR A 11 -11.57 -14.99 2.34
CA TYR A 11 -10.67 -15.91 3.01
C TYR A 11 -10.27 -17.03 2.04
N THR A 12 -8.95 -17.24 1.98
CA THR A 12 -8.14 -18.18 1.21
C THR A 12 -8.74 -19.54 0.85
N GLY A 13 -8.52 -19.97 -0.40
CA GLY A 13 -8.43 -21.39 -0.76
C GLY A 13 -7.12 -22.01 -0.24
N ASP A 14 -7.03 -23.34 -0.29
CA ASP A 14 -6.02 -24.17 0.40
C ASP A 14 -4.55 -24.02 -0.07
N ASP A 15 -4.22 -23.03 -0.89
CA ASP A 15 -2.88 -22.78 -1.46
C ASP A 15 -2.12 -21.62 -0.79
N GLY A 16 -2.74 -20.90 0.14
CA GLY A 16 -2.12 -19.77 0.83
C GLY A 16 -2.02 -18.49 0.01
N GLU A 17 -2.70 -18.40 -1.14
CA GLU A 17 -2.85 -17.17 -1.89
C GLU A 17 -4.02 -16.34 -1.34
N ILE A 18 -3.74 -15.11 -0.92
CA ILE A 18 -4.77 -14.12 -0.56
C ILE A 18 -5.11 -13.31 -1.81
N ALA A 19 -6.26 -13.59 -2.43
CA ALA A 19 -6.78 -12.80 -3.53
C ALA A 19 -7.67 -11.67 -2.99
N ILE A 20 -7.21 -10.42 -3.06
CA ILE A 20 -8.03 -9.25 -2.75
C ILE A 20 -8.54 -8.67 -4.08
N ARG A 21 -9.84 -8.83 -4.35
CA ARG A 21 -10.47 -8.25 -5.54
C ARG A 21 -10.88 -6.81 -5.26
N ILE A 22 -10.14 -5.86 -5.83
CA ILE A 22 -10.49 -4.44 -5.74
C ILE A 22 -11.30 -4.05 -6.98
N LEU A 23 -12.59 -3.78 -6.80
CA LEU A 23 -13.46 -3.25 -7.86
C LEU A 23 -13.52 -1.73 -7.79
N PHE A 24 -12.69 -1.06 -8.60
CA PHE A 24 -12.95 0.33 -9.00
C PHE A 24 -13.25 0.32 -10.49
N GLY A 25 -14.37 0.95 -10.88
CA GLY A 25 -14.78 1.01 -12.28
C GLY A 25 -13.67 1.59 -13.15
N PHE A 26 -13.05 0.74 -13.97
CA PHE A 26 -11.91 1.03 -14.85
C PHE A 26 -10.52 0.99 -14.19
N THR A 27 -10.08 -0.19 -13.72
CA THR A 27 -8.77 -0.82 -14.05
C THR A 27 -8.65 -2.11 -13.25
N GLU A 28 -8.49 -3.25 -13.91
CA GLU A 28 -8.25 -4.53 -13.24
C GLU A 28 -6.82 -4.56 -12.70
N VAL A 29 -6.65 -4.55 -11.37
CA VAL A 29 -5.38 -4.92 -10.73
C VAL A 29 -5.23 -6.43 -10.92
N THR A 30 -4.37 -6.81 -11.86
CA THR A 30 -4.41 -8.15 -12.49
C THR A 30 -3.61 -9.21 -11.73
N SER A 31 -2.81 -8.85 -10.73
CA SER A 31 -2.18 -9.78 -9.78
C SER A 31 -1.36 -9.02 -8.72
N LEU A 32 -1.29 -9.57 -7.51
CA LEU A 32 -0.50 -9.07 -6.38
C LEU A 32 0.48 -10.16 -5.94
N SER A 33 1.74 -9.82 -5.67
CA SER A 33 2.71 -10.77 -5.13
C SER A 33 3.25 -10.31 -3.77
N PHE A 34 3.29 -11.24 -2.82
CA PHE A 34 3.68 -11.01 -1.43
C PHE A 34 5.17 -11.32 -1.21
N LEU A 35 6.00 -10.28 -1.07
CA LEU A 35 7.45 -10.42 -0.86
C LEU A 35 7.88 -10.06 0.58
N CYS A 36 8.99 -10.66 1.04
CA CYS A 36 9.50 -10.52 2.40
C CYS A 36 10.10 -9.15 2.75
N CYS A 37 10.05 -8.91 4.07
CA CYS A 37 11.07 -8.25 4.91
C CYS A 37 10.78 -6.79 5.31
N ARG A 38 9.68 -6.23 4.83
CA ARG A 38 9.11 -4.94 5.25
C ARG A 38 7.64 -4.86 4.82
N CYS A 39 6.94 -3.85 5.31
CA CYS A 39 5.68 -3.40 4.73
C CYS A 39 6.02 -2.34 3.68
N ALA A 40 5.72 -2.60 2.42
CA ALA A 40 6.00 -1.66 1.33
C ALA A 40 5.15 -1.92 0.08
N SER A 41 5.06 -0.91 -0.77
CA SER A 41 4.58 -1.00 -2.14
C SER A 41 5.24 0.07 -3.01
N HIS A 42 5.17 -0.09 -4.32
CA HIS A 42 5.46 1.00 -5.26
C HIS A 42 4.35 2.05 -5.21
N VAL A 43 4.69 3.31 -5.50
CA VAL A 43 3.68 4.36 -5.64
C VAL A 43 3.12 4.36 -7.06
N GLY A 44 1.91 3.82 -7.22
CA GLY A 44 1.20 3.77 -8.49
C GLY A 44 1.63 2.62 -9.40
N TYR A 45 1.16 2.69 -10.65
CA TYR A 45 1.45 1.67 -11.66
C TYR A 45 2.93 1.67 -12.07
N VAL A 46 3.56 0.48 -12.01
CA VAL A 46 4.91 0.26 -12.52
C VAL A 46 4.81 -0.35 -13.91
N SER A 47 5.29 0.36 -14.93
CA SER A 47 5.30 -0.12 -16.32
C SER A 47 6.38 -1.18 -16.53
N ARG A 48 6.11 -2.39 -16.04
CA ARG A 48 6.91 -3.59 -16.25
C ARG A 48 5.98 -4.79 -16.48
N PRO A 49 6.44 -5.84 -17.17
CA PRO A 49 5.70 -7.09 -17.23
C PRO A 49 5.52 -7.69 -15.83
N GLY A 50 4.30 -8.13 -15.50
CA GLY A 50 3.99 -8.83 -14.26
C GLY A 50 3.14 -8.04 -13.25
N PRO A 51 2.90 -8.63 -12.05
CA PRO A 51 2.10 -8.02 -10.99
C PRO A 51 2.69 -6.73 -10.42
N VAL A 52 1.82 -5.99 -9.73
CA VAL A 52 2.24 -4.97 -8.77
C VAL A 52 2.64 -5.69 -7.48
N ASP A 53 3.87 -5.49 -7.03
CA ASP A 53 4.37 -6.13 -5.81
C ASP A 53 3.83 -5.43 -4.56
N LEU A 54 3.26 -6.19 -3.64
CA LEU A 54 2.97 -5.75 -2.28
C LEU A 54 3.87 -6.53 -1.31
N TYR A 55 4.76 -5.82 -0.63
CA TYR A 55 5.63 -6.44 0.37
C TYR A 55 4.85 -6.48 1.69
N LEU A 56 4.17 -7.59 1.97
CA LEU A 56 3.40 -7.76 3.22
C LEU A 56 3.79 -9.03 3.99
N SER A 57 4.71 -9.85 3.48
CA SER A 57 5.05 -11.15 4.11
C SER A 57 5.81 -11.00 5.44
N TYR A 58 6.16 -9.78 5.84
CA TYR A 58 6.67 -9.54 7.19
C TYR A 58 5.51 -9.62 8.21
N PRO A 59 5.61 -10.45 9.28
CA PRO A 59 4.51 -10.65 10.21
C PRO A 59 3.89 -9.34 10.72
N GLY A 60 4.71 -8.33 11.01
CA GLY A 60 4.24 -7.02 11.48
C GLY A 60 3.25 -6.31 10.55
N CYS A 61 3.23 -6.61 9.25
CA CYS A 61 2.29 -5.99 8.31
C CYS A 61 0.84 -6.47 8.51
N PHE A 62 0.66 -7.67 9.06
CA PHE A 62 -0.66 -8.24 9.36
C PHE A 62 -1.14 -7.93 10.78
N HIS A 63 -0.29 -7.34 11.63
CA HIS A 63 -0.68 -7.00 13.01
C HIS A 63 -1.70 -5.85 13.06
N GLN A 64 -1.74 -5.00 12.01
CA GLN A 64 -2.63 -3.86 11.93
C GLN A 64 -3.27 -3.80 10.54
N PHE A 65 -4.60 -3.80 10.48
CA PHE A 65 -5.34 -3.67 9.22
C PHE A 65 -4.97 -2.40 8.46
N GLY A 66 -4.67 -1.31 9.19
CA GLY A 66 -4.23 -0.04 8.62
C GLY A 66 -2.93 -0.14 7.83
N THR A 67 -2.03 -1.08 8.16
CA THR A 67 -0.78 -1.27 7.42
C THR A 67 -1.04 -1.86 6.03
N ILE A 68 -1.95 -2.82 5.92
CA ILE A 68 -2.37 -3.36 4.63
C ILE A 68 -2.99 -2.24 3.78
N GLN A 69 -3.94 -1.48 4.35
CA GLN A 69 -4.56 -0.33 3.67
C GLN A 69 -3.53 0.70 3.18
N HIS A 70 -2.52 0.99 4.00
CA HIS A 70 -1.44 1.91 3.67
C HIS A 70 -0.65 1.46 2.43
N GLU A 71 -0.25 0.18 2.34
CA GLU A 71 0.48 -0.32 1.17
C GLU A 71 -0.38 -0.40 -0.09
N PHE A 72 -1.69 -0.64 0.07
CA PHE A 72 -2.63 -0.55 -1.05
C PHE A 72 -2.80 0.89 -1.55
N LEU A 73 -2.84 1.89 -0.66
CA LEU A 73 -2.87 3.30 -1.06
C LEU A 73 -1.60 3.68 -1.83
N HIS A 74 -0.44 3.17 -1.43
CA HIS A 74 0.77 3.32 -2.23
C HIS A 74 0.60 2.71 -3.62
N ALA A 75 0.13 1.46 -3.74
CA ALA A 75 -0.12 0.81 -5.04
C ALA A 75 -1.09 1.63 -5.93
N LEU A 76 -2.05 2.34 -5.34
CA LEU A 76 -2.99 3.22 -6.03
C LEU A 76 -2.41 4.59 -6.44
N GLY A 77 -1.18 4.92 -6.02
CA GLY A 77 -0.50 6.16 -6.39
C GLY A 77 -0.46 7.24 -5.31
N PHE A 78 -0.85 6.93 -4.07
CA PHE A 78 -0.79 7.88 -2.97
C PHE A 78 0.62 7.92 -2.35
N TRP A 79 1.11 9.13 -2.12
CA TRP A 79 2.34 9.37 -1.38
C TRP A 79 2.04 9.57 0.10
N HIS A 80 3.08 9.53 0.94
CA HIS A 80 2.95 9.92 2.34
C HIS A 80 2.43 11.36 2.45
N GLU A 81 1.40 11.57 3.26
CA GLU A 81 0.73 12.87 3.38
C GLU A 81 1.68 14.03 3.73
N HIS A 82 2.68 13.75 4.58
CA HIS A 82 3.71 14.73 4.96
C HIS A 82 4.66 15.09 3.81
N THR A 83 4.52 14.53 2.61
CA THR A 83 5.34 14.89 1.43
C THR A 83 4.64 15.85 0.48
N ARG A 84 3.38 16.22 0.77
CA ARG A 84 2.61 17.17 -0.03
C ARG A 84 3.38 18.48 -0.28
N PRO A 85 3.21 19.13 -1.45
CA PRO A 85 3.87 20.41 -1.76
C PRO A 85 3.51 21.54 -0.79
N ASP A 86 2.34 21.49 -0.18
CA ASP A 86 1.83 22.50 0.75
C ASP A 86 2.03 22.13 2.23
N ARG A 87 2.74 21.02 2.54
CA ARG A 87 2.92 20.50 3.91
C ARG A 87 3.45 21.54 4.89
N ASP A 88 4.31 22.45 4.44
CA ASP A 88 5.03 23.39 5.30
C ASP A 88 4.08 24.45 5.90
N ARG A 89 2.83 24.51 5.43
CA ARG A 89 1.73 25.27 6.03
C ARG A 89 1.09 24.59 7.25
N TYR A 90 1.27 23.28 7.40
CA TYR A 90 0.56 22.43 8.36
C TYR A 90 1.49 21.72 9.35
N VAL A 91 2.68 21.33 8.90
CA VAL A 91 3.66 20.60 9.70
C VAL A 91 5.05 21.18 9.51
N ARG A 92 5.90 21.02 10.53
CA ARG A 92 7.32 21.40 10.47
C ARG A 92 8.18 20.17 10.69
N ILE A 93 9.06 19.89 9.74
CA ILE A 93 10.05 18.81 9.87
C ILE A 93 11.20 19.29 10.76
N ILE A 94 11.44 18.60 11.88
CA ILE A 94 12.59 18.85 12.76
C ILE A 94 13.74 17.97 12.28
N TRP A 95 14.46 18.47 11.28
CA TRP A 95 15.52 17.71 10.59
C TRP A 95 16.61 17.17 11.52
N GLN A 96 16.87 17.85 12.65
CA GLN A 96 17.85 17.43 13.65
C GLN A 96 17.47 16.13 14.37
N ASN A 97 16.18 15.76 14.35
CA ASN A 97 15.67 14.55 15.01
C ASN A 97 15.53 13.37 14.04
N ILE A 98 15.93 13.52 12.78
CA ILE A 98 15.89 12.45 11.79
C ILE A 98 17.19 11.65 11.87
N LEU A 99 17.08 10.32 11.97
CA LEU A 99 18.24 9.43 11.95
C LEU A 99 19.04 9.64 10.65
N PRO A 100 20.38 9.70 10.70
CA PRO A 100 21.20 9.74 9.49
C PRO A 100 20.88 8.55 8.58
N GLY A 101 20.80 8.82 7.27
CA GLY A 101 20.54 7.83 6.23
C GLY A 101 21.80 7.27 5.60
#